data_AF-A0AAD6CAL5-F1
#
_entry.id   AF-A0AAD6CAL5-F1
#
_cell.length_a   1.000
_cell.length_b   1.000
_cell.length_c   1.000
_cell.angle_alpha   90.00
_cell.angle_beta   90.00
_cell.angle_gamma   90.00
#
_symmetry.space_group_name_H-M   'P 1'
#
loop_
_entity.id
_entity.type
_entity.pdbx_description
1 polymer ?
#
loop_
_entity_poly.entity_id
_entity_poly.type
_entity_poly.pdbx_seq_one_letter_code
_entity_poly.pdbx_strand_id
1 'polypeptide(L)'
;MNSQSQFDPAVMIGLAGASPGRTEDNFDIFEWYPRYQSCQRYFLDHAQHSVPVQALSAFLNIKLPFQRQPHPIMNSNPVAAPSTATPTGPAPPGLPAVSLIPYIRRLVATGMDFPGVLHGFFGDDWSTGVGPLHEQERRNYLFAAKSGGWASVKKDYDIPPLETIPFLRPLQGPLDAEIEAAERSWSEWLAMEDWMVGPRAPDILHDSSSQNSRPRSSR
;
A
#
# COMPACT_ATOMS: atom_id res chain seq x y z
N MET A 1 -13.00 10.34 -54.39
CA MET A 1 -14.01 10.23 -53.31
C MET A 1 -13.57 9.10 -52.38
N ASN A 2 -13.56 9.38 -51.09
CA ASN A 2 -12.78 8.72 -50.03
C ASN A 2 -13.17 7.26 -49.78
N SER A 3 -12.15 6.40 -49.67
CA SER A 3 -12.26 5.07 -49.06
C SER A 3 -12.18 5.21 -47.54
N GLN A 4 -13.33 5.15 -46.86
CA GLN A 4 -13.37 4.98 -45.39
C GLN A 4 -13.45 3.50 -45.08
N SER A 5 -12.36 2.96 -44.53
CA SER A 5 -12.33 1.63 -43.93
C SER A 5 -13.19 1.63 -42.66
N GLN A 6 -14.34 0.97 -42.73
CA GLN A 6 -15.25 0.78 -41.61
C GLN A 6 -14.64 -0.23 -40.63
N PHE A 7 -14.21 0.27 -39.46
CA PHE A 7 -13.81 -0.59 -38.34
C PHE A 7 -15.05 -1.22 -37.73
N ASP A 8 -15.11 -2.55 -37.73
CA ASP A 8 -16.22 -3.34 -37.21
C ASP A 8 -15.94 -3.71 -35.73
N PRO A 9 -16.66 -3.15 -34.73
CA PRO A 9 -16.37 -3.34 -33.31
C PRO A 9 -16.77 -4.74 -32.78
N ALA A 10 -17.33 -5.60 -33.62
CA ALA A 10 -17.89 -6.89 -33.22
C ALA A 10 -16.86 -8.04 -33.04
N VAL A 11 -15.58 -7.82 -33.37
CA VAL A 11 -14.53 -8.87 -33.26
C VAL A 11 -13.85 -8.89 -31.87
N MET A 12 -14.12 -7.90 -31.01
CA MET A 12 -13.59 -7.86 -29.63
C MET A 12 -14.53 -8.52 -28.59
N ILE A 13 -15.56 -9.24 -29.04
CA ILE A 13 -16.46 -10.04 -28.21
C ILE A 13 -16.07 -11.50 -28.40
N GLY A 14 -14.99 -11.92 -27.73
CA GLY A 14 -14.42 -13.24 -28.00
C GLY A 14 -13.36 -13.72 -27.01
N LEU A 15 -13.51 -13.43 -25.72
CA LEU A 15 -12.78 -14.08 -24.62
C LEU A 15 -13.62 -14.04 -23.33
N ALA A 16 -14.92 -14.31 -23.45
CA ALA A 16 -15.76 -14.69 -22.31
C ALA A 16 -15.58 -16.19 -22.08
N GLY A 17 -14.60 -16.55 -21.24
CA GLY A 17 -14.22 -17.95 -21.06
C GLY A 17 -13.27 -18.23 -19.90
N ALA A 18 -13.35 -17.46 -18.81
CA ALA A 18 -12.87 -17.86 -17.50
C ALA A 18 -13.75 -17.14 -16.48
N SER A 19 -14.55 -17.87 -15.70
CA SER A 19 -15.18 -17.30 -14.50
C SER A 19 -14.08 -17.09 -13.45
N PRO A 20 -13.76 -15.86 -13.03
CA PRO A 20 -13.19 -15.67 -11.73
C PRO A 20 -14.33 -15.87 -10.72
N GLY A 21 -14.22 -16.92 -9.91
CA GLY A 21 -15.12 -17.08 -8.78
C GLY A 21 -15.01 -15.87 -7.86
N ARG A 22 -16.18 -15.34 -7.44
CA ARG A 22 -16.40 -14.22 -6.51
C ARG A 22 -15.87 -12.86 -6.98
N THR A 23 -16.79 -11.92 -7.15
CA THR A 23 -16.54 -10.48 -7.11
C THR A 23 -15.70 -10.15 -5.88
N GLU A 24 -14.39 -9.99 -6.07
CA GLU A 24 -13.67 -8.96 -5.33
C GLU A 24 -14.46 -7.68 -5.56
N ASP A 25 -14.93 -7.04 -4.49
CA ASP A 25 -15.63 -5.76 -4.57
C ASP A 25 -14.85 -4.85 -5.52
N ASN A 26 -15.50 -4.42 -6.60
CA ASN A 26 -14.87 -3.60 -7.62
C ASN A 26 -14.41 -2.30 -6.95
N PHE A 27 -13.12 -2.22 -6.60
CA PHE A 27 -12.55 -1.08 -5.89
C PHE A 27 -12.60 0.13 -6.81
N ASP A 28 -13.58 1.02 -6.56
CA ASP A 28 -13.71 2.26 -7.30
C ASP A 28 -12.77 3.33 -6.72
N ILE A 29 -11.65 3.55 -7.42
CA ILE A 29 -10.66 4.56 -7.07
C ILE A 29 -11.27 5.97 -6.97
N PHE A 30 -12.27 6.29 -7.80
CA PHE A 30 -12.90 7.62 -7.83
C PHE A 30 -13.86 7.83 -6.66
N GLU A 31 -14.48 6.76 -6.16
CA GLU A 31 -15.27 6.79 -4.94
C GLU A 31 -14.39 6.82 -3.69
N TRP A 32 -13.32 6.02 -3.67
CA TRP A 32 -12.41 5.88 -2.54
C TRP A 32 -11.56 7.13 -2.29
N TYR A 33 -10.97 7.71 -3.33
CA TYR A 33 -9.96 8.76 -3.17
C TYR A 33 -10.48 10.01 -2.43
N PRO A 34 -11.71 10.52 -2.69
CA PRO A 34 -12.29 11.61 -1.89
C PRO A 34 -12.41 11.28 -0.39
N ARG A 35 -12.72 10.02 -0.03
CA ARG A 35 -12.80 9.56 1.37
C ARG A 35 -11.42 9.50 2.00
N TYR A 36 -10.43 8.99 1.27
CA TYR A 36 -9.04 9.01 1.70
C TYR A 36 -8.54 10.45 1.94
N GLN A 37 -8.84 11.39 1.03
CA GLN A 37 -8.53 12.81 1.22
C GLN A 37 -9.24 13.41 2.44
N SER A 38 -10.45 12.96 2.77
CA SER A 38 -11.14 13.32 4.00
C SER A 38 -10.37 12.91 5.25
N CYS A 39 -9.88 11.67 5.26
CA CYS A 39 -9.03 11.15 6.32
C CYS A 39 -7.72 11.96 6.45
N GLN A 40 -7.09 12.31 5.32
CA GLN A 40 -5.87 13.13 5.32
C GLN A 40 -6.12 14.51 5.92
N ARG A 41 -7.19 15.20 5.50
CA ARG A 41 -7.57 16.51 6.04
C ARG A 41 -7.84 16.42 7.54
N TYR A 42 -8.68 15.47 7.97
CA TYR A 42 -8.95 15.27 9.41
C TYR A 42 -7.67 15.02 10.21
N PHE A 43 -6.79 14.15 9.70
CA PHE A 43 -5.54 13.82 10.37
C PHE A 43 -4.66 15.07 10.56
N LEU A 44 -4.53 15.90 9.53
CA LEU A 44 -3.69 17.10 9.54
C LEU A 44 -4.31 18.27 10.30
N ASP A 45 -5.62 18.48 10.20
CA ASP A 45 -6.27 19.66 10.76
C ASP A 45 -6.71 19.45 12.20
N HIS A 46 -6.98 18.19 12.59
CA HIS A 46 -7.57 17.85 13.88
C HIS A 46 -6.76 16.79 14.65
N ALA A 47 -6.59 15.60 14.07
CA ALA A 47 -6.11 14.44 14.84
C ALA A 47 -4.71 14.66 15.40
N GLN A 48 -3.76 15.11 14.57
CA GLN A 48 -2.37 15.33 14.99
C GLN A 48 -2.23 16.35 16.13
N HIS A 49 -3.21 17.23 16.32
CA HIS A 49 -3.22 18.24 17.39
C HIS A 49 -3.93 17.77 18.66
N SER A 50 -4.59 16.62 18.63
CA SER A 50 -5.30 16.07 19.78
C SER A 50 -4.35 15.37 20.76
N VAL A 51 -4.61 15.54 22.06
CA VAL A 51 -3.81 14.91 23.12
C VAL A 51 -3.77 13.38 23.00
N PRO A 52 -4.89 12.66 22.73
CA PRO A 52 -4.85 11.20 22.61
C PRO A 52 -3.95 10.71 21.48
N VAL A 53 -4.01 11.36 20.31
CA VAL A 53 -3.17 11.01 19.15
C VAL A 53 -1.70 11.32 19.42
N GLN A 54 -1.38 12.47 20.00
CA GLN A 54 -0.01 12.82 20.39
C GLN A 54 0.57 11.83 21.41
N ALA A 55 -0.20 11.48 22.44
CA ALA A 55 0.22 10.53 23.45
C ALA A 55 0.47 9.15 22.83
N LEU A 56 -0.44 8.67 21.98
CA LEU A 56 -0.27 7.39 21.30
C LEU A 56 0.90 7.41 20.33
N SER A 57 1.06 8.44 19.50
CA SER A 57 2.19 8.56 18.56
C SER A 57 3.54 8.59 19.28
N ALA A 58 3.63 9.29 20.41
CA ALA A 58 4.83 9.27 21.25
C ALA A 58 5.11 7.87 21.81
N PHE A 59 4.08 7.19 22.34
CA PHE A 59 4.20 5.82 22.85
C PHE A 59 4.60 4.81 21.78
N LEU A 60 4.10 4.99 20.56
CA LEU A 60 4.41 4.13 19.40
C LEU A 60 5.68 4.54 18.66
N ASN A 61 6.42 5.54 19.15
CA ASN A 61 7.64 6.08 18.55
C ASN A 61 7.49 6.43 17.05
N ILE A 62 6.45 7.22 16.74
CA ILE A 62 6.21 7.76 15.40
C ILE A 62 5.93 9.26 15.49
N LYS A 63 6.58 10.06 14.64
CA LYS A 63 6.39 11.50 14.58
C LYS A 63 5.17 11.87 13.77
N LEU A 64 4.34 12.73 14.34
CA LEU A 64 3.24 13.37 13.63
C LEU A 64 3.77 14.39 12.61
N PRO A 65 2.99 14.73 11.57
CA PRO A 65 3.46 15.61 10.50
C PRO A 65 3.96 16.97 10.99
N PHE A 66 3.32 17.59 11.98
CA PHE A 66 3.76 18.86 12.56
C PHE A 66 5.07 18.75 13.36
N GLN A 67 5.49 17.54 13.75
CA GLN A 67 6.71 17.28 14.50
C GLN A 67 7.91 16.98 13.59
N ARG A 68 7.67 16.84 12.27
CA ARG A 68 8.73 16.53 11.31
C ARG A 68 9.61 17.76 11.06
N GLN A 69 10.92 17.53 11.02
CA GLN A 69 11.91 18.56 10.75
C GLN A 69 12.69 18.16 9.49
N PRO A 70 13.07 19.11 8.61
CA PRO A 70 12.89 20.56 8.76
C PRO A 70 11.54 21.10 8.23
N HIS A 71 10.68 20.23 7.69
CA HIS A 71 9.43 20.63 7.04
C HIS A 71 8.19 20.14 7.82
N PRO A 72 7.80 20.82 8.92
CA PRO A 72 6.61 20.46 9.67
C PRO A 72 5.35 20.82 8.88
N ILE A 73 4.35 19.94 8.90
CA ILE A 73 3.06 20.15 8.21
C ILE A 73 2.00 20.41 9.28
N MET A 74 1.62 21.68 9.42
CA MET A 74 0.71 22.13 10.48
C MET A 74 -0.76 21.82 10.19
N ASN A 75 -1.15 21.84 8.92
CA ASN A 75 -2.52 21.65 8.47
C ASN A 75 -2.54 21.20 7.01
N SER A 76 -3.73 20.96 6.48
CA SER A 76 -3.98 20.55 5.11
C SER A 76 -3.96 21.73 4.12
N ASN A 77 -3.77 22.96 4.59
CA ASN A 77 -3.71 24.14 3.72
C ASN A 77 -2.32 24.28 3.09
N PRO A 78 -2.21 24.38 1.76
CA PRO A 78 -0.91 24.51 1.07
C PRO A 78 -0.21 25.86 1.23
N VAL A 79 -0.77 26.80 2.00
CA VAL A 79 -0.33 28.19 2.11
C VAL A 79 0.32 28.45 3.47
N ALA A 80 1.43 27.78 3.77
CA ALA A 80 2.23 28.11 4.96
C ALA A 80 3.67 27.58 4.92
N ALA A 81 4.38 27.72 3.79
CA ALA A 81 5.85 27.68 3.86
C ALA A 81 6.36 29.11 4.14
N PRO A 82 7.15 29.36 5.21
CA PRO A 82 7.82 30.64 5.36
C PRO A 82 8.75 30.85 4.17
N SER A 83 8.45 31.86 3.36
CA SER A 83 9.11 32.14 2.10
C SER A 83 10.53 32.66 2.33
N THR A 84 11.54 31.82 2.04
CA THR A 84 12.88 32.28 1.66
C THR A 84 13.31 31.60 0.37
N ALA A 85 12.63 31.88 -0.75
CA ALA A 85 13.19 31.92 -2.11
C ALA A 85 12.06 32.19 -3.13
N THR A 86 12.30 33.21 -3.96
CA THR A 86 11.69 33.64 -5.23
C THR A 86 10.50 32.84 -5.84
N PRO A 87 9.42 33.50 -6.28
CA PRO A 87 8.29 32.86 -6.93
C PRO A 87 8.49 32.74 -8.45
N THR A 88 8.42 31.52 -8.98
CA THR A 88 8.12 31.28 -10.40
C THR A 88 7.02 30.25 -10.51
N GLY A 89 5.81 30.72 -10.83
CA GLY A 89 4.68 29.91 -11.31
C GLY A 89 3.56 29.68 -10.27
N PRO A 90 2.28 29.90 -10.63
CA PRO A 90 1.16 29.49 -9.80
C PRO A 90 0.94 27.97 -9.99
N ALA A 91 1.54 27.16 -9.11
CA ALA A 91 1.08 25.79 -8.94
C ALA A 91 -0.30 25.81 -8.26
N PRO A 92 -1.29 25.03 -8.71
CA PRO A 92 -2.57 24.94 -8.02
C PRO A 92 -2.32 24.46 -6.57
N PRO A 93 -3.05 25.03 -5.58
CA PRO A 93 -2.93 24.62 -4.19
C PRO A 93 -3.43 23.18 -4.00
N GLY A 94 -2.56 22.20 -4.19
CA GLY A 94 -2.82 20.80 -3.84
C GLY A 94 -2.62 20.61 -2.33
N LEU A 95 -3.40 19.71 -1.72
CA LEU A 95 -3.19 19.32 -0.32
C LEU A 95 -1.73 18.87 -0.12
N PRO A 96 -1.10 19.19 1.04
CA PRO A 96 0.23 18.67 1.34
C PRO A 96 0.19 17.15 1.30
N ALA A 97 1.09 16.56 0.50
CA ALA A 97 1.14 15.13 0.22
C ALA A 97 1.67 14.35 1.44
N VAL A 98 0.83 14.16 2.46
CA VAL A 98 1.14 13.33 3.63
C VAL A 98 0.58 11.93 3.42
N SER A 99 1.46 10.94 3.31
CA SER A 99 1.05 9.54 3.31
C SER A 99 0.57 9.13 4.71
N LEU A 100 -0.62 8.53 4.79
CA LEU A 100 -1.16 7.96 6.03
C LEU A 100 -0.60 6.56 6.33
N ILE A 101 0.03 5.93 5.32
CA ILE A 101 0.56 4.56 5.42
C ILE A 101 1.46 4.36 6.64
N PRO A 102 2.47 5.22 6.94
CA PRO A 102 3.35 4.98 8.09
C PRO A 102 2.59 4.84 9.43
N TYR A 103 1.51 5.60 9.60
CA TYR A 103 0.67 5.54 10.80
C TYR A 103 -0.17 4.27 10.82
N ILE A 104 -0.79 3.89 9.69
CA ILE A 104 -1.52 2.62 9.55
C ILE A 104 -0.59 1.44 9.87
N ARG A 105 0.60 1.38 9.25
CA ARG A 105 1.61 0.33 9.50
C ARG A 105 1.99 0.25 10.98
N ARG A 106 2.19 1.40 11.63
CA ARG A 106 2.56 1.45 13.05
C ARG A 106 1.43 0.98 13.95
N LEU A 107 0.19 1.37 13.68
CA LEU A 107 -0.98 0.92 14.44
C LEU A 107 -1.19 -0.58 14.29
N VAL A 108 -1.13 -1.11 13.07
CA VAL A 108 -1.28 -2.56 12.78
C VAL A 108 -0.21 -3.37 13.51
N ALA A 109 1.06 -3.04 13.30
CA ALA A 109 2.17 -3.84 13.85
C ALA A 109 2.27 -3.80 15.39
N THR A 110 1.68 -2.78 16.02
CA THR A 110 1.62 -2.64 17.48
C THR A 110 0.28 -3.10 18.07
N GLY A 111 -0.68 -3.55 17.24
CA GLY A 111 -2.00 -3.99 17.66
C GLY A 111 -2.90 -2.88 18.19
N MET A 112 -2.66 -1.64 17.77
CA MET A 112 -3.42 -0.44 18.16
C MET A 112 -4.39 0.02 17.05
N ASP A 113 -4.76 -0.87 16.15
CA ASP A 113 -5.59 -0.60 14.96
C ASP A 113 -7.07 -0.96 15.15
N PHE A 114 -7.59 -0.82 16.36
CA PHE A 114 -9.01 -1.04 16.65
C PHE A 114 -9.87 0.18 16.25
N PRO A 115 -11.18 0.00 15.99
CA PRO A 115 -12.03 1.03 15.40
C PRO A 115 -11.98 2.41 16.08
N GLY A 116 -11.91 2.45 17.42
CA GLY A 116 -11.82 3.70 18.16
C GLY A 116 -10.53 4.49 17.91
N VAL A 117 -9.39 3.83 17.74
CA VAL A 117 -8.13 4.50 17.41
C VAL A 117 -8.10 4.92 15.95
N LEU A 118 -8.60 4.08 15.03
CA LEU A 118 -8.70 4.44 13.61
C LEU A 118 -9.59 5.66 13.40
N HIS A 119 -10.74 5.71 14.08
CA HIS A 119 -11.62 6.88 14.10
C HIS A 119 -10.90 8.10 14.70
N GLY A 120 -10.19 7.95 15.82
CA GLY A 120 -9.45 9.05 16.44
C GLY A 120 -8.32 9.62 15.57
N PHE A 121 -7.68 8.80 14.73
CA PHE A 121 -6.64 9.25 13.79
C PHE A 121 -7.22 9.82 12.49
N PHE A 122 -8.28 9.22 11.95
CA PHE A 122 -8.69 9.44 10.55
C PHE A 122 -10.11 9.98 10.38
N GLY A 123 -10.86 10.16 11.46
CA GLY A 123 -12.19 10.79 11.45
C GLY A 123 -13.29 9.84 11.01
N ASP A 124 -14.48 10.39 10.74
CA ASP A 124 -15.69 9.60 10.48
C ASP A 124 -15.62 8.76 9.19
N ASP A 125 -14.89 9.24 8.18
CA ASP A 125 -14.71 8.55 6.89
C ASP A 125 -13.65 7.43 6.94
N TRP A 126 -13.06 7.12 8.12
CA TRP A 126 -11.91 6.21 8.19
C TRP A 126 -12.17 4.84 7.54
N SER A 127 -13.37 4.28 7.72
CA SER A 127 -13.71 2.93 7.27
C SER A 127 -13.70 2.80 5.75
N THR A 128 -14.16 3.83 5.03
CA THR A 128 -14.15 3.84 3.55
C THR A 128 -12.91 4.52 2.98
N GLY A 129 -12.25 5.40 3.75
CA GLY A 129 -11.05 6.12 3.32
C GLY A 129 -9.75 5.35 3.56
N VAL A 130 -9.44 4.97 4.80
CA VAL A 130 -8.23 4.19 5.11
C VAL A 130 -8.48 2.70 5.29
N GLY A 131 -9.74 2.27 5.43
CA GLY A 131 -10.10 0.86 5.64
C GLY A 131 -9.45 -0.11 4.65
N PRO A 132 -9.55 0.10 3.33
CA PRO A 132 -8.89 -0.78 2.36
C PRO A 132 -7.36 -0.89 2.55
N LEU A 133 -6.70 0.21 2.91
CA LEU A 133 -5.26 0.25 3.19
C LEU A 133 -4.92 -0.45 4.52
N HIS A 134 -5.78 -0.28 5.53
CA HIS A 134 -5.67 -0.92 6.84
C HIS A 134 -5.79 -2.44 6.73
N GLU A 135 -6.81 -2.93 6.03
CA GLU A 135 -7.00 -4.36 5.78
C GLU A 135 -5.84 -4.97 5.00
N GLN A 136 -5.37 -4.28 3.96
CA GLN A 136 -4.21 -4.73 3.20
C GLN A 136 -2.95 -4.78 4.07
N GLU A 137 -2.75 -3.80 4.93
CA GLU A 137 -1.58 -3.78 5.81
C GLU A 137 -1.61 -4.88 6.87
N ARG A 138 -2.79 -5.23 7.39
CA ARG A 138 -2.93 -6.40 8.29
C ARG A 138 -2.55 -7.71 7.59
N ARG A 139 -2.96 -7.91 6.34
CA ARG A 139 -2.51 -9.05 5.51
C ARG A 139 -1.00 -9.03 5.28
N ASN A 140 -0.43 -7.88 4.93
CA ASN A 140 1.01 -7.72 4.74
C ASN A 140 1.80 -8.06 6.03
N TYR A 141 1.30 -7.64 7.19
CA TYR A 141 1.92 -7.91 8.47
C TYR A 141 1.96 -9.40 8.80
N LEU A 142 0.85 -10.11 8.58
CA LEU A 142 0.79 -11.56 8.73
C LEU A 142 1.76 -12.27 7.77
N PHE A 143 1.80 -11.84 6.51
CA PHE A 143 2.70 -12.40 5.51
C PHE A 143 4.17 -12.21 5.91
N ALA A 144 4.56 -11.01 6.33
CA ALA A 144 5.92 -10.72 6.76
C ALA A 144 6.30 -11.55 8.01
N ALA A 145 5.38 -11.68 8.97
CA ALA A 145 5.60 -12.48 10.18
C ALA A 145 5.76 -13.97 9.87
N LYS A 146 4.98 -14.49 8.91
CA LYS A 146 5.01 -15.91 8.50
C LYS A 146 6.27 -16.28 7.71
N SER A 147 6.70 -15.41 6.80
CA SER A 147 7.81 -15.68 5.87
C SER A 147 9.20 -15.38 6.46
N GLY A 148 9.37 -14.21 7.10
CA GLY A 148 10.66 -13.73 7.60
C GLY A 148 10.85 -13.86 9.12
N GLY A 149 9.80 -14.19 9.86
CA GLY A 149 9.79 -14.21 11.31
C GLY A 149 9.80 -12.81 11.95
N TRP A 150 9.47 -12.73 13.23
CA TRP A 150 9.26 -11.48 13.96
C TRP A 150 10.44 -10.50 13.93
N ALA A 151 11.68 -10.99 13.91
CA ALA A 151 12.86 -10.14 13.85
C ALA A 151 12.99 -9.39 12.51
N SER A 152 12.67 -10.04 11.39
CA SER A 152 12.64 -9.38 10.07
C SER A 152 11.53 -8.34 10.03
N VAL A 153 10.32 -8.72 10.47
CA VAL A 153 9.18 -7.80 10.55
C VAL A 153 9.53 -6.54 11.34
N LYS A 154 10.19 -6.69 12.48
CA LYS A 154 10.60 -5.53 13.29
C LYS A 154 11.44 -4.55 12.46
N LYS A 155 12.41 -5.07 11.72
CA LYS A 155 13.28 -4.27 10.84
C LYS A 155 12.52 -3.65 9.68
N ASP A 156 11.60 -4.39 9.06
CA ASP A 156 10.81 -3.94 7.90
C ASP A 156 9.74 -2.88 8.26
N TYR A 157 9.43 -2.74 9.55
CA TYR A 157 8.49 -1.76 10.12
C TYR A 157 9.17 -0.60 10.87
N ASP A 158 10.50 -0.63 11.01
CA ASP A 158 11.27 0.53 11.46
C ASP A 158 11.25 1.61 10.37
N ILE A 159 11.08 2.87 10.77
CA ILE A 159 11.14 4.04 9.88
C ILE A 159 12.46 4.76 10.17
N PRO A 160 13.51 4.55 9.37
CA PRO A 160 14.81 5.19 9.61
C PRO A 160 14.73 6.71 9.43
N PRO A 161 15.57 7.49 10.14
CA PRO A 161 16.71 7.02 10.94
C PRO A 161 16.41 6.73 12.43
N LEU A 162 15.28 7.20 12.99
CA LEU A 162 15.06 7.21 14.45
C LEU A 162 13.73 6.58 14.92
N GLU A 163 12.76 6.41 14.01
CA GLU A 163 11.41 5.96 14.35
C GLU A 163 11.34 4.43 14.31
N THR A 164 11.98 3.77 15.27
CA THR A 164 11.93 2.32 15.42
C THR A 164 10.60 1.86 16.03
N ILE A 165 10.10 0.70 15.62
CA ILE A 165 8.92 0.10 16.23
C ILE A 165 9.25 -0.40 17.64
N PRO A 166 8.51 0.04 18.67
CA PRO A 166 8.88 -0.24 20.06
C PRO A 166 8.60 -1.71 20.45
N PHE A 167 7.53 -2.31 19.91
CA PHE A 167 7.16 -3.69 20.13
C PHE A 167 6.25 -4.18 19.00
N LEU A 168 6.14 -5.50 18.83
CA LEU A 168 5.21 -6.14 17.90
C LEU A 168 4.08 -6.82 18.67
N ARG A 169 2.88 -6.86 18.10
CA ARG A 169 1.77 -7.66 18.63
C ARG A 169 1.17 -8.54 17.55
N PRO A 170 0.82 -9.80 17.87
CA PRO A 170 -0.07 -10.59 17.01
C PRO A 170 -1.36 -9.82 16.74
N LEU A 171 -1.90 -9.94 15.54
CA LEU A 171 -3.19 -9.31 15.20
C LEU A 171 -4.28 -9.76 16.16
N GLN A 172 -5.16 -8.83 16.53
CA GLN A 172 -6.30 -9.06 17.42
C GLN A 172 -7.60 -8.99 16.58
N GLY A 173 -8.63 -9.78 16.93
CA GLY A 173 -9.94 -9.79 16.23
C GLY A 173 -10.42 -11.18 15.80
N PRO A 174 -11.54 -11.30 15.06
CA PRO A 174 -12.02 -12.57 14.46
C PRO A 174 -11.02 -13.03 13.40
N LEU A 175 -9.99 -13.70 13.91
CA LEU A 175 -8.72 -13.95 13.24
C LEU A 175 -8.86 -14.99 12.11
N ASP A 176 -9.85 -15.88 12.20
CA ASP A 176 -9.92 -17.05 11.32
C ASP A 176 -10.22 -16.67 9.87
N ALA A 177 -11.23 -15.83 9.62
CA ALA A 177 -11.56 -15.40 8.26
C ALA A 177 -10.44 -14.53 7.63
N GLU A 178 -9.75 -13.75 8.45
CA GLU A 178 -8.63 -12.91 8.02
C GLU A 178 -7.37 -13.73 7.75
N ILE A 179 -7.07 -14.72 8.61
CA ILE A 179 -6.02 -15.71 8.38
C ILE A 179 -6.32 -16.47 7.09
N GLU A 180 -7.53 -17.00 6.91
CA GLU A 180 -7.89 -17.75 5.71
C GLU A 180 -7.78 -16.89 4.44
N ALA A 181 -8.15 -15.62 4.51
CA ALA A 181 -7.97 -14.68 3.41
C ALA A 181 -6.49 -14.42 3.12
N ALA A 182 -5.69 -14.16 4.16
CA ALA A 182 -4.25 -13.98 4.04
C ALA A 182 -3.55 -15.25 3.51
N GLU A 183 -3.98 -16.44 3.94
CA GLU A 183 -3.45 -17.72 3.48
C GLU A 183 -3.84 -18.05 2.04
N ARG A 184 -5.05 -17.70 1.60
CA ARG A 184 -5.45 -17.82 0.19
C ARG A 184 -4.62 -16.92 -0.70
N SER A 185 -4.54 -15.62 -0.39
CA SER A 185 -3.71 -14.67 -1.15
C SER A 185 -2.24 -15.08 -1.15
N TRP A 186 -1.75 -15.61 -0.02
CA TRP A 186 -0.39 -16.13 0.07
C TRP A 186 -0.16 -17.36 -0.80
N SER A 187 -1.09 -18.31 -0.80
CA SER A 187 -1.01 -19.51 -1.64
C SER A 187 -1.01 -19.15 -3.13
N GLU A 188 -1.79 -18.15 -3.54
CA GLU A 188 -1.77 -17.60 -4.90
C GLU A 188 -0.41 -16.95 -5.24
N TRP A 189 0.17 -16.18 -4.31
CA TRP A 189 1.49 -15.57 -4.49
C TRP A 189 2.63 -16.59 -4.55
N LEU A 190 2.61 -17.64 -3.73
CA LEU A 190 3.58 -18.73 -3.80
C LEU A 190 3.41 -19.56 -5.07
N ALA A 191 2.16 -19.80 -5.48
CA ALA A 191 1.88 -20.42 -6.78
C ALA A 191 2.37 -19.53 -7.94
N MET A 192 2.35 -18.22 -7.75
CA MET A 192 3.06 -17.30 -8.63
C MET A 192 4.55 -17.55 -8.51
N GLU A 193 5.25 -17.50 -7.36
CA GLU A 193 6.70 -17.81 -7.26
C GLU A 193 7.15 -19.12 -7.96
N ASP A 194 6.31 -20.17 -7.95
CA ASP A 194 6.52 -21.42 -8.71
C ASP A 194 6.59 -21.23 -10.24
N TRP A 195 6.00 -20.16 -10.80
CA TRP A 195 6.15 -19.73 -12.20
C TRP A 195 7.57 -19.32 -12.60
N MET A 196 8.46 -19.04 -11.63
CA MET A 196 9.80 -18.53 -11.87
C MET A 196 10.86 -19.62 -11.72
N VAL A 197 10.49 -20.79 -11.21
CA VAL A 197 11.42 -21.87 -10.87
C VAL A 197 10.91 -23.27 -11.32
N GLY A 198 9.61 -23.40 -11.64
CA GLY A 198 8.98 -24.65 -12.08
C GLY A 198 8.87 -24.85 -13.60
N PRO A 199 8.28 -25.97 -14.08
CA PRO A 199 8.17 -26.32 -15.51
C PRO A 199 7.40 -25.33 -16.40
N ARG A 200 6.85 -24.25 -15.82
CA ARG A 200 6.12 -23.18 -16.49
C ARG A 200 6.89 -21.85 -16.55
N ALA A 201 8.18 -21.85 -16.20
CA ALA A 201 9.03 -20.67 -16.35
C ALA A 201 9.15 -20.23 -17.82
N PRO A 202 9.08 -18.92 -18.13
CA PRO A 202 9.24 -18.44 -19.50
C PRO A 202 10.65 -18.77 -20.01
N ASP A 203 10.75 -19.40 -21.18
CA ASP A 203 11.97 -19.98 -21.80
C ASP A 203 13.16 -19.01 -22.03
N ILE A 204 13.03 -17.75 -21.64
CA ILE A 204 13.89 -16.63 -22.01
C ILE A 204 15.31 -16.74 -21.40
N LEU A 205 15.52 -17.63 -20.42
CA LEU A 205 16.83 -17.83 -19.79
C LEU A 205 17.62 -19.03 -20.34
N HIS A 206 17.03 -19.89 -21.17
CA HIS A 206 17.70 -21.11 -21.65
C HIS A 206 18.49 -20.96 -22.95
N ASP A 207 18.28 -19.87 -23.71
CA ASP A 207 18.81 -19.77 -25.09
C ASP A 207 20.20 -19.11 -25.21
N SER A 208 20.79 -18.64 -24.10
CA SER A 208 22.13 -18.01 -24.11
C SER A 208 23.30 -18.99 -23.99
N SER A 209 23.05 -20.27 -23.68
CA SER A 209 24.12 -21.27 -23.47
C SER A 209 24.30 -22.28 -24.60
N SER A 210 23.47 -22.26 -25.64
CA SER A 210 23.45 -23.33 -26.66
C SER A 210 24.13 -22.98 -27.99
N GLN A 211 24.67 -21.77 -28.15
CA GLN A 211 25.28 -21.33 -29.43
C GLN A 211 26.79 -21.60 -29.60
N ASN A 212 27.43 -22.41 -28.74
CA ASN A 212 28.90 -22.61 -28.82
C ASN A 212 29.40 -24.03 -29.13
N SER A 213 28.58 -24.91 -29.69
CA SER A 213 29.05 -26.21 -30.15
C SER A 213 28.55 -26.55 -31.56
N ARG A 214 29.24 -26.02 -32.58
CA ARG A 214 29.24 -26.59 -33.93
C ARG A 214 30.30 -27.70 -34.02
N PRO A 215 29.93 -28.96 -34.33
CA PRO A 215 30.91 -29.97 -34.70
C PRO A 215 31.29 -29.83 -36.18
N ARG A 216 32.58 -29.65 -36.46
CA ARG A 216 33.14 -29.77 -37.82
C ARG A 216 33.37 -31.25 -38.10
N SER A 217 32.43 -31.91 -38.79
CA SER A 217 32.65 -33.26 -39.31
C SER A 217 33.26 -33.21 -40.71
N SER A 218 34.32 -33.99 -40.87
CA SER A 218 35.09 -34.28 -42.06
C SER A 218 34.31 -35.06 -43.12
N ARG A 219 34.45 -34.65 -44.39
CA ARG A 219 34.75 -35.55 -45.52
C ARG A 219 35.37 -34.77 -46.67
#